data_AF-B4HVX4-F1
#
_entry.id   AF-B4HVX4-F1
#
_cell.length_a   1.000
_cell.length_b   1.000
_cell.length_c   1.000
_cell.angle_alpha   90.00
_cell.angle_beta   90.00
_cell.angle_gamma   90.00
#
_symmetry.space_group_name_H-M   'P 1'
#
loop_
_entity.id
_entity.type
_entity.pdbx_description
1 polymer ?
#
loop_
_entity_poly.entity_id
_entity_poly.type
_entity_poly.pdbx_seq_one_letter_code
_entity_poly.pdbx_strand_id
1 'polypeptide(L)'
;MEFPPCPPSLKSIQHFLKLAQEHDTRDVVIAYWARLYALQVGLKASTQTGEETKLLLGIMDWLEQMKKQYAENEAITNEVAAQAHIENYALKLFLYADKQDREENFGKNVVKAFYSSGVLYDILQTFGELSEEALHNRKYAKWKAAYIHNCLKNGETPIPGPLPDDDDEAELDGENANASADTSPEDAAGAAAPAPYQPGA
;
A
#
# COMPACT_ATOMS: atom_id res chain seq x y z
N MET A 1 -10.28 13.09 -9.99
CA MET A 1 -10.05 12.79 -11.41
C MET A 1 -10.15 11.28 -11.53
N GLU A 2 -10.99 10.79 -12.44
CA GLU A 2 -11.14 9.35 -12.65
C GLU A 2 -10.29 8.94 -13.85
N PHE A 3 -9.36 8.01 -13.63
CA PHE A 3 -8.49 7.50 -14.70
C PHE A 3 -9.28 6.51 -15.58
N PRO A 4 -8.92 6.33 -16.86
CA PRO A 4 -9.48 5.25 -17.65
C PRO A 4 -9.21 3.89 -16.98
N PRO A 5 -10.07 2.88 -17.20
CA PRO A 5 -9.89 1.57 -16.61
C PRO A 5 -8.52 0.99 -17.00
N CYS A 6 -7.87 0.34 -16.04
CA CYS A 6 -6.55 -0.25 -16.26
C CYS A 6 -6.63 -1.37 -17.31
N PRO A 7 -5.89 -1.29 -18.43
CA PRO A 7 -5.90 -2.33 -19.44
C PRO A 7 -5.27 -3.63 -18.89
N PRO A 8 -5.62 -4.81 -19.42
CA PRO A 8 -5.09 -6.09 -18.94
C PRO A 8 -3.57 -6.19 -18.98
N SER A 9 -2.94 -5.55 -19.96
CA SER A 9 -1.48 -5.48 -20.12
C SER A 9 -0.77 -4.71 -19.00
N LEU A 10 -1.48 -3.81 -18.30
CA LEU A 10 -0.99 -3.06 -17.15
C LEU A 10 -1.58 -3.57 -15.82
N LYS A 11 -2.07 -4.81 -15.76
CA LYS A 11 -2.61 -5.38 -14.52
C LYS A 11 -1.63 -5.30 -13.34
N SER A 12 -0.33 -5.31 -13.62
CA SER A 12 0.74 -5.14 -12.62
C SER A 12 0.71 -3.80 -11.89
N ILE A 13 0.12 -2.73 -12.44
CA ILE A 13 0.06 -1.42 -11.76
C ILE A 13 -1.26 -1.20 -11.01
N GLN A 14 -2.25 -2.07 -11.22
CA GLN A 14 -3.61 -1.88 -10.73
C GLN A 14 -3.67 -1.76 -9.20
N HIS A 15 -2.84 -2.52 -8.49
CA HIS A 15 -2.82 -2.49 -7.03
C HIS A 15 -2.25 -1.18 -6.46
N PHE A 16 -1.25 -0.58 -7.11
CA PHE A 16 -0.77 0.75 -6.74
C PHE A 16 -1.82 1.82 -6.97
N LEU A 17 -2.55 1.75 -8.08
CA LEU A 17 -3.63 2.71 -8.39
C LEU A 17 -4.80 2.59 -7.40
N LYS A 18 -5.19 1.37 -7.01
CA LYS A 18 -6.19 1.14 -5.96
C LYS A 18 -5.74 1.71 -4.62
N LEU A 19 -4.50 1.44 -4.20
CA LEU A 19 -3.92 2.01 -2.99
C LEU A 19 -3.95 3.55 -3.04
N ALA A 20 -3.59 4.14 -4.17
CA ALA A 20 -3.58 5.58 -4.33
C ALA A 20 -4.99 6.19 -4.20
N GLN A 21 -5.99 5.58 -4.84
CA GLN A 21 -7.38 6.02 -4.77
C GLN A 21 -7.94 5.94 -3.34
N GLU A 22 -7.57 4.89 -2.62
CA GLU A 22 -7.89 4.75 -1.20
C GLU A 22 -7.31 5.87 -0.33
N HIS A 23 -6.19 6.47 -0.73
CA HIS A 23 -5.50 7.51 0.02
C HIS A 23 -5.75 8.93 -0.48
N ASP A 24 -6.51 9.13 -1.57
CA ASP A 24 -6.75 10.46 -2.16
C ASP A 24 -7.25 11.51 -1.16
N THR A 25 -8.09 11.09 -0.21
CA THR A 25 -8.64 11.97 0.83
C THR A 25 -7.95 11.82 2.20
N ARG A 26 -7.22 10.72 2.41
CA ARG A 26 -6.59 10.39 3.70
C ARG A 26 -5.16 10.90 3.79
N ASP A 27 -4.41 10.70 2.72
CA ASP A 27 -2.99 11.05 2.64
C ASP A 27 -2.57 11.25 1.18
N VAL A 28 -2.53 12.51 0.76
CA VAL A 28 -2.15 12.89 -0.61
C VAL A 28 -0.70 12.52 -0.94
N VAL A 29 0.19 12.40 0.05
CA VAL A 29 1.58 11.99 -0.16
C VAL A 29 1.62 10.53 -0.62
N ILE A 30 0.94 9.65 0.10
CA ILE A 30 0.82 8.23 -0.29
C ILE A 30 0.18 8.10 -1.67
N ALA A 31 -0.89 8.85 -1.91
CA ALA A 31 -1.60 8.84 -3.19
C ALA A 31 -0.73 9.31 -4.36
N TYR A 32 0.15 10.29 -4.12
CA TYR A 32 1.10 10.79 -5.11
C TYR A 32 2.19 9.77 -5.43
N TRP A 33 2.89 9.24 -4.42
CA TRP A 33 3.99 8.31 -4.63
C TRP A 33 3.53 6.94 -5.14
N ALA A 34 2.36 6.47 -4.74
CA ALA A 34 1.76 5.27 -5.30
C ALA A 34 1.48 5.42 -6.81
N ARG A 35 0.98 6.58 -7.27
CA ARG A 35 0.78 6.86 -8.70
C ARG A 35 2.08 7.06 -9.46
N LEU A 36 3.08 7.68 -8.84
CA LEU A 36 4.40 7.83 -9.44
C LEU A 36 5.05 6.45 -9.66
N TYR A 37 4.99 5.58 -8.66
CA TYR A 37 5.51 4.21 -8.80
C TYR A 37 4.71 3.40 -9.82
N ALA A 38 3.38 3.51 -9.81
CA ALA A 38 2.52 2.91 -10.83
C ALA A 38 2.91 3.36 -12.25
N LEU A 39 3.20 4.65 -12.44
CA LEU A 39 3.66 5.18 -13.72
C LEU A 39 5.03 4.60 -14.12
N GLN A 40 5.99 4.51 -13.18
CA GLN A 40 7.32 3.95 -13.44
C GLN A 40 7.26 2.47 -13.84
N VAL A 41 6.48 1.67 -13.11
CA VAL A 41 6.26 0.24 -13.43
C VAL A 41 5.49 0.10 -14.74
N GLY A 42 4.46 0.93 -14.94
CA GLY A 42 3.62 0.91 -16.13
C GLY A 42 4.38 1.27 -17.39
N LEU A 43 5.28 2.26 -17.34
CA LEU A 43 6.14 2.63 -18.47
C LEU A 43 7.12 1.51 -18.85
N LYS A 44 7.62 0.75 -17.86
CA LYS A 44 8.50 -0.41 -18.11
C LYS A 44 7.74 -1.60 -18.72
N ALA A 45 6.48 -1.79 -18.32
CA ALA A 45 5.63 -2.89 -18.79
C ALA A 45 4.84 -2.56 -20.07
N SER A 46 4.74 -1.27 -20.44
CA SER A 46 3.91 -0.79 -21.53
C SER A 46 4.35 -1.35 -22.88
N THR A 47 3.36 -1.79 -23.67
CA THR A 47 3.56 -2.17 -25.08
C THR A 47 3.26 -1.01 -26.04
N GLN A 48 3.09 0.20 -25.50
CA GLN A 48 2.80 1.45 -26.21
C GLN A 48 1.49 1.40 -27.01
N THR A 49 0.50 0.64 -26.54
CA THR A 49 -0.84 0.69 -27.12
C THR A 49 -1.53 2.02 -26.82
N GLY A 50 -2.52 2.37 -27.64
CA GLY A 50 -3.25 3.64 -27.48
C GLY A 50 -4.00 3.75 -26.14
N GLU A 51 -4.45 2.63 -25.56
CA GLU A 51 -5.17 2.63 -24.27
C GLU A 51 -4.22 2.77 -23.08
N GLU A 52 -3.10 2.05 -23.07
CA GLU A 52 -2.04 2.19 -22.07
C GLU A 52 -1.50 3.62 -22.05
N THR A 53 -1.21 4.17 -23.22
CA THR A 53 -0.67 5.52 -23.36
C THR A 53 -1.63 6.56 -22.78
N LYS A 54 -2.95 6.41 -23.02
CA LYS A 54 -3.95 7.31 -22.42
C LYS A 54 -3.96 7.25 -20.90
N LEU A 55 -3.86 6.05 -20.32
CA LEU A 55 -3.80 5.89 -18.86
C LEU A 55 -2.53 6.51 -18.29
N LEU A 56 -1.36 6.18 -18.85
CA LEU A 56 -0.07 6.65 -18.36
C LEU A 56 0.07 8.18 -18.49
N LEU A 57 -0.41 8.76 -19.59
CA LEU A 57 -0.47 10.21 -19.75
C LEU A 57 -1.40 10.85 -18.72
N GLY A 58 -2.59 10.28 -18.49
CA GLY A 58 -3.51 10.78 -17.48
C GLY A 58 -2.89 10.77 -16.07
N ILE A 59 -2.14 9.71 -15.72
CA ILE A 59 -1.41 9.63 -14.45
C ILE A 59 -0.32 10.72 -14.40
N MET A 60 0.43 10.91 -15.48
CA MET A 60 1.48 11.94 -15.57
C MET A 60 0.91 13.35 -15.40
N ASP A 61 -0.16 13.70 -16.12
CA ASP A 61 -0.84 15.00 -16.03
C ASP A 61 -1.31 15.28 -14.59
N TRP A 62 -1.85 14.26 -13.92
CA TRP A 62 -2.29 14.37 -12.53
C TRP A 62 -1.11 14.59 -11.59
N LEU A 63 0.00 13.85 -11.76
CA LEU A 63 1.21 14.02 -10.95
C LEU A 63 1.78 15.43 -11.10
N GLU A 64 1.85 15.97 -12.32
CA GLU A 64 2.30 17.33 -12.56
C GLU A 64 1.41 18.39 -11.90
N GLN A 65 0.09 18.19 -11.96
CA GLN A 65 -0.87 19.08 -11.28
C GLN A 65 -0.71 19.04 -9.76
N MET A 66 -0.61 17.85 -9.18
CA MET A 66 -0.45 17.69 -7.72
C MET A 66 0.88 18.25 -7.24
N LYS A 67 1.97 18.05 -7.98
CA LYS A 67 3.28 18.62 -7.64
C LYS A 67 3.26 20.15 -7.63
N LYS A 68 2.51 20.77 -8.56
CA LYS A 68 2.31 22.24 -8.59
C LYS A 68 1.42 22.71 -7.44
N GLN A 69 0.32 22.00 -7.18
CA GLN A 69 -0.64 22.36 -6.15
C GLN A 69 -0.06 22.23 -4.74
N TYR A 70 0.77 21.22 -4.50
CA TYR A 70 1.39 20.93 -3.21
C TYR A 70 2.90 21.20 -3.20
N ALA A 71 3.32 22.25 -3.93
CA ALA A 71 4.74 22.60 -4.04
C ALA A 71 5.40 22.97 -2.70
N GLU A 72 4.61 23.40 -1.71
CA GLU A 72 5.08 23.69 -0.35
C GLU A 72 5.18 22.45 0.55
N ASN A 73 4.63 21.30 0.12
CA ASN A 73 4.71 20.07 0.87
C ASN A 73 6.02 19.33 0.56
N GLU A 74 6.94 19.33 1.52
CA GLU A 74 8.25 18.66 1.39
C GLU A 74 8.11 17.17 1.09
N ALA A 75 7.09 16.48 1.62
CA ALA A 75 6.90 15.05 1.36
C ALA A 75 6.43 14.73 -0.07
N ILE A 76 6.10 15.74 -0.88
CA ILE A 76 5.81 15.60 -2.32
C ILE A 76 7.00 16.06 -3.19
N THR A 77 7.73 17.07 -2.72
CA THR A 77 8.81 17.71 -3.50
C THR A 77 10.20 17.17 -3.20
N ASN A 78 10.41 16.56 -2.03
CA ASN A 78 11.67 16.03 -1.55
C ASN A 78 11.55 14.52 -1.30
N GLU A 79 12.42 13.75 -1.96
CA GLU A 79 12.46 12.28 -1.87
C GLU A 79 12.79 11.76 -0.47
N VAL A 80 13.65 12.44 0.30
CA VAL A 80 14.02 12.02 1.66
C VAL A 80 12.84 12.18 2.60
N ALA A 81 12.12 13.30 2.50
CA ALA A 81 10.92 13.53 3.29
C ALA A 81 9.80 12.55 2.91
N ALA A 82 9.64 12.28 1.62
CA ALA A 82 8.70 11.29 1.11
C ALA A 82 9.00 9.88 1.62
N GLN A 83 10.25 9.45 1.52
CA GLN A 83 10.71 8.14 1.98
C GLN A 83 10.40 7.96 3.47
N ALA A 84 10.81 8.91 4.31
CA ALA A 84 10.54 8.84 5.74
C ALA A 84 9.04 8.79 6.05
N HIS A 85 8.21 9.55 5.33
CA HIS A 85 6.76 9.53 5.51
C HIS A 85 6.15 8.17 5.16
N ILE A 86 6.49 7.64 3.99
CA ILE A 86 5.99 6.35 3.50
C ILE A 86 6.46 5.19 4.38
N GLU A 87 7.72 5.21 4.80
CA GLU A 87 8.30 4.18 5.67
C GLU A 87 7.62 4.14 7.04
N ASN A 88 7.43 5.30 7.67
CA ASN A 88 6.69 5.38 8.92
C ASN A 88 5.24 4.90 8.77
N TYR A 89 4.58 5.21 7.64
CA TYR A 89 3.22 4.78 7.38
C TYR A 89 3.13 3.26 7.15
N ALA A 90 4.05 2.70 6.34
CA ALA A 90 4.14 1.27 6.07
C ALA A 90 4.38 0.46 7.34
N LEU A 91 5.29 0.93 8.21
CA LEU A 91 5.59 0.31 9.49
C LEU A 91 4.40 0.37 10.45
N LYS A 92 3.70 1.51 10.54
CA LYS A 92 2.49 1.63 11.39
C LYS A 92 1.40 0.65 10.96
N LEU A 93 1.14 0.53 9.66
CA LEU A 93 0.18 -0.44 9.13
C LEU A 93 0.61 -1.88 9.41
N PHE A 94 1.91 -2.17 9.25
CA PHE A 94 2.49 -3.48 9.55
C PHE A 94 2.29 -3.85 11.02
N LEU A 95 2.72 -2.99 11.95
CA LEU A 95 2.63 -3.23 13.38
C LEU A 95 1.19 -3.33 13.87
N TYR A 96 0.27 -2.53 13.30
CA TYR A 96 -1.15 -2.69 13.53
C TYR A 96 -1.62 -4.09 13.13
N ALA A 97 -1.29 -4.54 11.92
CA ALA A 97 -1.70 -5.84 11.42
C ALA A 97 -1.09 -7.00 12.22
N ASP A 98 0.21 -6.93 12.53
CA ASP A 98 0.94 -7.91 13.35
C ASP A 98 0.37 -8.00 14.76
N LYS A 99 0.02 -6.88 15.38
CA LYS A 99 -0.65 -6.88 16.69
C LYS A 99 -1.98 -7.63 16.63
N GLN A 100 -2.81 -7.31 15.65
CA GLN A 100 -4.12 -7.96 15.51
C GLN A 100 -3.99 -9.46 15.19
N ASP A 101 -2.98 -9.83 14.39
CA ASP A 101 -2.64 -11.23 14.11
C ASP A 101 -2.29 -12.00 15.38
N ARG A 102 -1.40 -11.43 16.22
CA ARG A 102 -1.00 -12.02 17.52
C ARG A 102 -2.14 -12.13 18.52
N GLU A 103 -3.11 -11.23 18.44
CA GLU A 103 -4.33 -11.24 19.25
C GLU A 103 -5.43 -12.14 18.64
N GLU A 104 -5.12 -12.92 17.60
CA GLU A 104 -6.03 -13.83 16.89
C GLU A 104 -7.25 -13.13 16.26
N ASN A 105 -7.13 -11.83 15.98
CA ASN A 105 -8.18 -11.01 15.39
C ASN A 105 -8.05 -10.95 13.87
N PHE A 106 -8.46 -12.01 13.19
CA PHE A 106 -8.34 -12.16 11.74
C PHE A 106 -9.50 -11.50 10.98
N GLY A 107 -9.54 -10.17 11.00
CA GLY A 107 -10.53 -9.37 10.27
C GLY A 107 -10.08 -9.01 8.84
N LYS A 108 -11.05 -8.63 7.99
CA LYS A 108 -10.77 -8.05 6.65
C LYS A 108 -9.82 -6.85 6.72
N ASN A 109 -9.88 -6.07 7.81
CA ASN A 109 -9.02 -4.91 8.02
C ASN A 109 -7.55 -5.30 8.25
N VAL A 110 -7.29 -6.47 8.85
CA VAL A 110 -5.91 -6.98 9.05
C VAL A 110 -5.31 -7.43 7.73
N VAL A 111 -6.07 -8.17 6.94
CA VAL A 111 -5.67 -8.55 5.56
C VAL A 111 -5.35 -7.31 4.73
N LYS A 112 -6.24 -6.31 4.76
CA LYS A 112 -6.02 -5.03 4.05
C LYS A 112 -4.77 -4.31 4.57
N ALA A 113 -4.56 -4.24 5.88
CA ALA A 113 -3.40 -3.56 6.46
C ALA A 113 -2.07 -4.23 6.07
N PHE A 114 -1.99 -5.56 6.15
CA PHE A 114 -0.81 -6.29 5.65
C PHE A 114 -0.61 -6.10 4.15
N TYR A 115 -1.68 -6.19 3.35
CA TYR A 115 -1.60 -5.97 1.92
C TYR A 115 -1.09 -4.56 1.57
N SER A 116 -1.71 -3.53 2.14
CA SER A 116 -1.32 -2.13 1.92
C SER A 116 0.11 -1.87 2.38
N SER A 117 0.52 -2.40 3.54
CA SER A 117 1.91 -2.33 4.02
C SER A 117 2.89 -2.95 3.03
N GLY A 118 2.59 -4.15 2.51
CA GLY A 118 3.41 -4.81 1.49
C GLY A 118 3.56 -4.00 0.20
N VAL A 119 2.47 -3.37 -0.25
CA VAL A 119 2.47 -2.47 -1.43
C VAL A 119 3.25 -1.18 -1.16
N LEU A 120 3.17 -0.61 0.04
CA LEU A 120 3.96 0.57 0.43
C LEU A 120 5.45 0.27 0.46
N TYR A 121 5.85 -0.93 0.91
CA TYR A 121 7.24 -1.38 0.80
C TYR A 121 7.69 -1.57 -0.65
N ASP A 122 6.79 -1.93 -1.58
CA ASP A 122 7.14 -1.90 -3.01
C ASP A 122 7.43 -0.48 -3.50
N ILE A 123 6.60 0.50 -3.10
CA ILE A 123 6.77 1.92 -3.45
C ILE A 123 8.08 2.49 -2.89
N LEU A 124 8.50 2.06 -1.69
CA LEU A 124 9.76 2.52 -1.09
C LEU A 124 11.00 2.20 -1.93
N GLN A 125 10.93 1.20 -2.82
CA GLN A 125 12.02 0.90 -3.76
C GLN A 125 12.28 2.04 -4.77
N THR A 126 11.37 3.02 -4.92
CA THR A 126 11.62 4.23 -5.70
C THR A 126 12.78 5.06 -5.15
N PHE A 127 13.01 5.03 -3.84
CA PHE A 127 14.02 5.85 -3.17
C PHE A 127 15.38 5.15 -3.04
N GLY A 128 15.47 3.87 -3.43
CA GLY A 128 16.69 3.08 -3.38
C GLY A 128 16.47 1.68 -2.82
N GLU A 129 17.55 1.07 -2.36
CA GLU A 129 17.52 -0.26 -1.75
C GLU A 129 16.87 -0.20 -0.36
N LEU A 130 16.01 -1.17 -0.07
CA LEU A 130 15.35 -1.30 1.23
C LEU A 130 16.33 -1.86 2.27
N SER A 131 16.16 -1.46 3.53
CA SER A 131 16.87 -2.10 4.64
C SER A 131 16.47 -3.58 4.78
N GLU A 132 17.31 -4.39 5.42
CA GLU A 132 17.01 -5.81 5.69
C GLU A 132 15.68 -5.97 6.46
N GLU A 133 15.41 -5.08 7.41
CA GLU A 133 14.16 -5.06 8.16
C GLU A 133 12.95 -4.74 7.25
N ALA A 134 13.07 -3.75 6.38
CA ALA A 134 12.00 -3.42 5.43
C ALA A 134 11.76 -4.55 4.41
N LEU A 135 12.80 -5.25 3.97
CA LEU A 135 12.69 -6.44 3.12
C LEU A 135 11.97 -7.58 3.84
N HIS A 136 12.33 -7.84 5.10
CA HIS A 136 11.67 -8.85 5.93
C HIS A 136 10.20 -8.52 6.14
N ASN A 137 9.88 -7.29 6.56
CA ASN A 137 8.50 -6.83 6.75
C ASN A 137 7.69 -6.91 5.46
N ARG A 138 8.29 -6.57 4.31
CA ARG A 138 7.67 -6.72 3.00
C ARG A 138 7.33 -8.17 2.68
N LYS A 139 8.27 -9.12 2.85
CA LYS A 139 8.05 -10.56 2.63
C LYS A 139 6.94 -11.07 3.54
N TYR A 140 7.04 -10.76 4.83
CA TYR A 140 6.07 -11.15 5.85
C TYR A 140 4.67 -10.62 5.55
N ALA A 141 4.54 -9.32 5.28
CA ALA A 141 3.23 -8.69 5.06
C ALA A 141 2.50 -9.29 3.85
N LYS A 142 3.21 -9.52 2.74
CA LYS A 142 2.63 -10.13 1.54
C LYS A 142 2.18 -11.56 1.79
N TRP A 143 3.04 -12.37 2.43
CA TRP A 143 2.70 -13.75 2.78
C TRP A 143 1.51 -13.81 3.72
N LYS A 144 1.53 -13.03 4.82
CA LYS A 144 0.50 -13.06 5.85
C LYS A 144 -0.85 -12.57 5.33
N ALA A 145 -0.87 -11.54 4.48
CA ALA A 145 -2.08 -11.09 3.81
C ALA A 145 -2.72 -12.21 2.97
N ALA A 146 -1.92 -12.91 2.15
CA ALA A 146 -2.40 -14.02 1.33
C ALA A 146 -2.87 -15.21 2.18
N TYR A 147 -2.09 -15.58 3.20
CA TYR A 147 -2.40 -16.67 4.12
C TYR A 147 -3.72 -16.43 4.86
N ILE A 148 -3.86 -15.30 5.58
CA ILE A 148 -5.08 -14.99 6.33
C ILE A 148 -6.28 -14.92 5.37
N HIS A 149 -6.14 -14.30 4.21
CA HIS A 149 -7.22 -14.22 3.21
C HIS A 149 -7.68 -15.61 2.77
N ASN A 150 -6.76 -16.54 2.50
CA ASN A 150 -7.07 -17.89 2.06
C ASN A 150 -7.74 -18.71 3.18
N CYS A 151 -7.23 -18.63 4.41
CA CYS A 151 -7.86 -19.28 5.56
C CYS A 151 -9.30 -18.78 5.76
N LEU A 152 -9.51 -17.46 5.78
CA LEU A 152 -10.84 -16.87 5.94
C LEU A 152 -11.80 -17.27 4.80
N LYS A 153 -11.29 -17.38 3.57
CA LYS A 153 -12.07 -17.82 2.41
C LYS A 153 -12.49 -19.29 2.52
N ASN A 154 -11.63 -20.13 3.11
CA ASN A 154 -11.87 -21.56 3.29
C ASN A 154 -12.59 -21.91 4.60
N GLY A 155 -12.83 -20.92 5.48
CA GLY A 155 -13.42 -21.14 6.81
C GLY A 155 -12.44 -21.73 7.83
N GLU A 156 -11.13 -21.65 7.55
CA GLU A 156 -10.06 -22.07 8.44
C GLU A 156 -9.63 -20.90 9.34
N THR A 157 -9.21 -21.21 10.58
CA THR A 157 -8.66 -20.19 11.49
C THR A 157 -7.15 -20.06 11.22
N PRO A 158 -6.65 -18.89 10.83
CA PRO A 158 -5.22 -18.67 10.64
C PRO A 158 -4.44 -18.90 11.94
N ILE A 159 -3.19 -19.34 11.81
CA ILE A 159 -2.27 -19.48 12.95
C ILE A 159 -1.61 -18.11 13.22
N PRO A 160 -1.70 -17.58 14.46
CA PRO A 160 -1.04 -16.34 14.82
C PRO A 160 0.48 -16.51 14.88
N GLY A 161 1.23 -15.45 14.57
CA GLY A 161 2.67 -15.40 14.82
C GLY A 161 3.56 -15.39 13.58
N PRO A 162 4.89 -15.57 13.78
CA PRO A 162 5.90 -15.23 12.79
C PRO A 162 5.89 -16.17 11.57
N LEU A 163 6.65 -15.79 10.55
CA LEU A 163 6.84 -16.59 9.34
C LEU A 163 7.42 -17.94 9.77
N PRO A 164 6.90 -19.08 9.30
CA PRO A 164 7.65 -20.33 9.37
C PRO A 164 9.03 -20.11 8.74
N ASP A 165 10.09 -20.59 9.37
CA ASP A 165 11.44 -20.52 8.80
C ASP A 165 11.44 -21.13 7.38
N ASP A 166 12.31 -20.61 6.50
CA ASP A 166 12.34 -20.74 5.02
C ASP A 166 12.33 -22.18 4.42
N ASP A 167 12.09 -23.24 5.20
CA ASP A 167 12.04 -24.63 4.72
C ASP A 167 10.68 -25.04 4.11
N ASP A 168 9.62 -24.24 4.28
CA ASP A 168 8.28 -24.49 3.74
C ASP A 168 7.83 -23.39 2.75
N GLU A 169 8.73 -22.95 1.86
CA GLU A 169 8.38 -22.11 0.70
C GLU A 169 7.53 -22.91 -0.31
N ALA A 170 6.25 -23.12 0.00
CA ALA A 170 5.25 -23.43 -1.01
C ALA A 170 5.04 -22.16 -1.86
N GLU A 171 5.59 -22.21 -3.07
CA GLU A 171 5.47 -21.22 -4.13
C GLU A 171 4.07 -20.57 -4.18
N LEU A 172 4.02 -19.29 -3.80
CA LEU A 172 2.90 -18.41 -4.14
C LEU A 172 3.38 -17.36 -5.15
N ASP A 173 3.95 -17.84 -6.24
CA ASP A 173 3.99 -17.09 -7.49
C ASP A 173 2.67 -17.35 -8.23
N GLY A 174 1.88 -16.31 -8.48
CA GLY A 174 0.64 -16.45 -9.26
C GLY A 174 -0.57 -15.67 -8.75
N GLU A 175 -0.55 -14.36 -8.97
CA GLU A 175 -1.64 -13.64 -9.64
C GLU A 175 -3.10 -13.94 -9.23
N ASN A 176 -3.55 -13.63 -8.01
CA ASN A 176 -4.94 -13.19 -7.83
C ASN A 176 -5.24 -12.40 -6.54
N ALA A 177 -4.52 -11.31 -6.29
CA ALA A 177 -4.96 -10.34 -5.28
C ALA A 177 -5.97 -9.34 -5.87
N ASN A 178 -7.03 -9.82 -6.54
CA ASN A 178 -8.19 -8.98 -6.84
C ASN A 178 -9.19 -9.06 -5.69
N ALA A 179 -8.80 -8.53 -4.52
CA ALA A 179 -9.76 -8.21 -3.47
C ALA A 179 -10.45 -6.89 -3.83
N SER A 180 -11.38 -6.94 -4.79
CA SER A 180 -12.37 -5.87 -4.94
C SER A 180 -13.28 -5.90 -3.73
N ALA A 181 -12.93 -5.15 -2.69
CA ALA A 181 -13.87 -4.76 -1.65
C ALA A 181 -14.63 -3.53 -2.16
N ASP A 182 -15.60 -3.79 -3.03
CA ASP A 182 -16.72 -2.87 -3.24
C ASP A 182 -17.52 -2.83 -1.93
N THR A 183 -17.58 -1.66 -1.30
CA THR A 183 -18.68 -1.12 -0.48
C THR A 183 -18.22 0.15 0.26
N SER A 184 -19.04 1.18 0.14
CA SER A 184 -18.87 2.57 0.58
C SER A 184 -18.50 2.78 2.06
N PRO A 185 -17.94 3.96 2.43
CA PRO A 185 -17.47 4.24 3.77
C PRO A 185 -18.55 4.92 4.61
N GLU A 186 -18.98 4.27 5.69
CA GLU A 186 -19.46 4.98 6.87
C GLU A 186 -18.81 4.37 8.12
N ASP A 187 -18.39 5.27 9.02
CA ASP A 187 -17.89 5.04 10.37
C ASP A 187 -16.46 4.51 10.57
N ALA A 188 -15.51 5.46 10.49
CA ALA A 188 -14.32 5.43 11.34
C ALA A 188 -13.85 6.86 11.69
N ALA A 189 -14.73 7.68 12.26
CA ALA A 189 -14.34 8.88 13.01
C ALA A 189 -14.30 8.51 14.50
N GLY A 190 -13.10 8.30 15.05
CA GLY A 190 -12.98 7.93 16.46
C GLY A 190 -11.58 7.58 16.93
N ALA A 191 -10.59 8.42 16.66
CA ALA A 191 -9.32 8.38 17.39
C ALA A 191 -8.98 9.79 17.86
N ALA A 192 -9.48 10.13 19.05
CA ALA A 192 -9.19 11.37 19.75
C ALA A 192 -7.70 11.44 20.10
N ALA A 193 -7.07 12.57 19.79
CA ALA A 193 -5.71 12.91 20.19
C ALA A 193 -5.63 13.07 21.72
N PRO A 194 -4.54 12.64 22.40
CA PRO A 194 -4.34 12.96 23.80
C PRO A 194 -3.81 14.39 23.97
N ALA A 195 -4.35 15.11 24.96
CA ALA A 195 -3.99 16.48 25.30
C ALA A 195 -2.58 16.61 25.91
N PRO A 196 -1.90 17.76 25.76
CA PRO A 196 -0.57 17.98 26.32
C PRO A 196 -0.60 18.25 27.83
N TYR A 197 0.31 17.59 28.53
CA TYR A 197 0.58 17.66 29.98
C TYR A 197 1.15 19.05 30.37
N GLN A 198 0.61 19.70 31.42
CA GLN A 198 1.23 20.88 32.04
C GLN A 198 1.87 20.51 33.38
N PRO A 199 3.07 21.03 33.71
CA PRO A 199 3.68 20.84 35.03
C PRO A 199 3.14 21.85 36.05
N GLY A 200 2.78 21.36 37.24
CA GLY A 200 2.29 22.14 38.36
C GLY A 200 3.39 22.86 39.15
N ALA A 201 2.95 23.95 39.80
CA ALA A 201 3.71 24.84 40.67
C ALA A 201 4.19 24.20 41.98
#